data_AF-A0A7S4IAC9-F1
#
_entry.id   AF-A0A7S4IAC9-F1
#
_cell.length_a   1.000
_cell.length_b   1.000
_cell.length_c   1.000
_cell.angle_alpha   90.00
_cell.angle_beta   90.00
_cell.angle_gamma   90.00
#
_symmetry.space_group_name_H-M   'P 1'
#
loop_
_entity.id
_entity.type
_entity.pdbx_description
1 polymer ?
#
loop_
_entity_poly.entity_id
_entity_poly.type
_entity_poly.pdbx_seq_one_letter_code
_entity_poly.pdbx_strand_id
1 'polypeptide(L)'
;FSKLMVRFLHFAEIPLKFWRSGVLAQRGTDKALIELIDRTIHITVRGETSSEFLRVATEIVDTLVNSWFKVTITKAVVPCPHCVKKQNPDPFMFDLLECEQAAARFNARMVTCPTDNSTVRLDTLVPDIAMTDFQGAQISAGEVELEKQIGKG
;
A
#
# COMPACT_ATOMS: atom_id res chain seq x y z
N PHE A 1 -10.72 -15.01 5.04
CA PHE A 1 -9.45 -15.21 4.31
C PHE A 1 -9.61 -15.91 2.96
N SER A 2 -10.31 -17.05 2.85
CA SER A 2 -10.39 -17.82 1.58
C SER A 2 -10.81 -17.01 0.35
N LYS A 3 -11.75 -16.07 0.48
CA LYS A 3 -12.17 -15.17 -0.62
C LYS A 3 -11.06 -14.21 -1.07
N LEU A 4 -10.25 -13.72 -0.12
CA LEU A 4 -9.05 -12.92 -0.40
C LEU A 4 -8.06 -13.74 -1.20
N MET A 5 -7.76 -14.95 -0.74
CA MET A 5 -6.83 -15.84 -1.42
C MET A 5 -7.27 -16.13 -2.86
N VAL A 6 -8.54 -16.48 -3.09
CA VAL A 6 -9.05 -16.75 -4.45
C VAL A 6 -8.89 -15.53 -5.35
N ARG A 7 -9.30 -14.34 -4.90
CA ARG A 7 -9.16 -13.11 -5.69
C ARG A 7 -7.70 -12.78 -5.97
N PHE A 8 -6.86 -12.85 -4.95
CA PHE A 8 -5.44 -12.56 -5.08
C PHE A 8 -4.74 -13.50 -6.07
N LEU A 9 -5.09 -14.78 -6.05
CA LEU A 9 -4.53 -15.78 -6.96
C LEU A 9 -4.99 -15.62 -8.42
N HIS A 10 -6.01 -14.82 -8.71
CA HIS A 10 -6.33 -14.43 -10.09
C HIS A 10 -5.33 -13.42 -10.67
N PHE A 11 -4.64 -12.67 -9.81
CA PHE A 11 -3.62 -11.68 -10.21
C PHE A 11 -2.19 -12.19 -10.05
N ALA A 12 -1.98 -13.23 -9.24
CA ALA A 12 -0.71 -13.92 -9.17
C ALA A 12 -0.56 -14.91 -10.33
N GLU A 13 0.66 -15.05 -10.85
CA GLU A 13 0.97 -16.04 -11.88
C GLU A 13 1.19 -17.42 -11.26
N ILE A 14 1.91 -17.45 -10.13
CA ILE A 14 2.35 -18.69 -9.49
C ILE A 14 2.02 -18.64 -8.00
N PRO A 15 1.13 -19.54 -7.49
CA PRO A 15 1.00 -19.76 -6.06
C PRO A 15 2.21 -20.55 -5.54
N LEU A 16 3.06 -19.92 -4.72
CA LEU A 16 4.23 -20.59 -4.15
C LEU A 16 3.85 -21.42 -2.91
N LYS A 17 3.01 -20.87 -2.04
CA LYS A 17 2.51 -21.56 -0.84
C LYS A 17 1.21 -20.93 -0.36
N PHE A 18 0.30 -21.71 0.20
CA PHE A 18 -0.89 -21.19 0.86
C PHE A 18 -1.26 -22.05 2.07
N TRP A 19 -1.92 -21.43 3.04
CA TRP A 19 -2.44 -22.07 4.24
C TRP A 19 -3.72 -21.35 4.69
N ARG A 20 -4.31 -21.81 5.79
CA ARG A 20 -5.63 -21.35 6.26
C ARG A 20 -5.75 -19.82 6.38
N SER A 21 -4.66 -19.15 6.75
CA SER A 21 -4.62 -17.73 7.04
C SER A 21 -3.54 -16.98 6.26
N GLY A 22 -2.96 -17.58 5.21
CA GLY A 22 -1.92 -16.89 4.45
C GLY A 22 -1.69 -17.45 3.05
N VAL A 23 -1.12 -16.61 2.20
CA VAL A 23 -0.74 -16.94 0.82
C VAL A 23 0.58 -16.25 0.47
N LEU A 24 1.48 -17.01 -0.12
CA LEU A 24 2.70 -16.55 -0.76
C LEU A 24 2.56 -16.82 -2.26
N ALA A 25 2.61 -15.77 -3.06
CA ALA A 25 2.48 -15.88 -4.50
C ALA A 25 3.51 -15.01 -5.23
N GLN A 26 3.70 -15.31 -6.51
CA GLN A 26 4.66 -14.65 -7.38
C GLN A 26 3.96 -14.15 -8.65
N ARG A 27 4.42 -12.98 -9.13
CA ARG A 27 4.06 -12.38 -10.42
C ARG A 27 5.34 -11.79 -11.01
N GLY A 28 5.81 -12.30 -12.14
CA GLY A 28 7.12 -11.94 -12.68
C GLY A 28 8.26 -12.18 -11.67
N THR A 29 9.03 -11.13 -11.36
CA THR A 29 10.10 -11.17 -10.35
C THR A 29 9.62 -10.85 -8.93
N ASP A 30 8.37 -10.38 -8.78
CA ASP A 30 7.83 -9.95 -7.50
C ASP A 30 7.20 -11.11 -6.72
N LYS A 31 7.38 -11.07 -5.41
CA LYS A 31 6.78 -12.00 -4.45
C LYS A 31 5.96 -11.22 -3.45
N ALA A 32 4.76 -11.72 -3.17
CA ALA A 32 3.85 -11.14 -2.20
C ALA A 32 3.43 -12.19 -1.18
N LEU A 33 3.53 -11.81 0.08
CA LEU A 33 3.07 -12.56 1.24
C LEU A 33 1.90 -11.79 1.85
N ILE A 34 0.74 -12.44 1.92
CA ILE A 34 -0.44 -11.90 2.59
C ILE A 34 -0.84 -12.86 3.70
N GLU A 35 -0.94 -12.35 4.92
CA GLU A 35 -1.25 -13.14 6.11
C GLU A 35 -2.35 -12.46 6.93
N LEU A 36 -3.26 -13.26 7.49
CA LEU A 36 -4.20 -12.85 8.51
C LEU A 36 -3.70 -13.38 9.86
N ILE A 37 -3.26 -12.46 10.70
CA ILE A 37 -2.82 -12.75 12.06
C ILE A 37 -3.84 -12.12 13.00
N ASP A 38 -4.56 -12.96 13.74
CA ASP A 38 -5.72 -12.59 14.55
C ASP A 38 -6.82 -11.84 13.76
N ARG A 39 -6.75 -10.51 13.74
CA ARG A 39 -7.68 -9.60 13.05
C ARG A 39 -6.97 -8.62 12.12
N THR A 40 -5.67 -8.77 11.94
CA THR A 40 -4.83 -7.86 11.14
C THR A 40 -4.39 -8.58 9.87
N ILE A 41 -4.55 -7.90 8.74
CA ILE A 41 -4.01 -8.37 7.45
C ILE A 41 -2.63 -7.74 7.27
N HIS A 42 -1.62 -8.58 7.21
CA HIS A 42 -0.24 -8.20 6.88
C HIS A 42 -0.02 -8.43 5.39
N ILE A 43 0.45 -7.40 4.69
CA ILE A 43 0.81 -7.48 3.28
C ILE A 43 2.30 -7.13 3.19
N THR A 44 3.09 -8.00 2.57
CA THR A 44 4.51 -7.77 2.31
C THR A 44 4.81 -8.13 0.88
N VAL A 45 5.30 -7.16 0.11
CA VAL A 45 5.69 -7.37 -1.29
C VAL A 45 7.17 -7.07 -1.45
N ARG A 46 7.87 -7.87 -2.25
CA ARG A 46 9.28 -7.71 -2.57
C ARG A 46 9.52 -7.99 -4.04
N GLY A 47 10.26 -7.11 -4.69
CA GLY A 47 10.68 -7.26 -6.09
C GLY A 47 10.81 -5.90 -6.78
N GLU A 48 11.07 -5.93 -8.07
CA GLU A 48 11.37 -4.73 -8.88
C GLU A 48 10.12 -3.89 -9.13
N THR A 49 8.97 -4.53 -9.36
CA THR A 49 7.66 -3.87 -9.62
C THR A 49 6.74 -3.94 -8.41
N SER A 50 7.33 -4.05 -7.21
CA SER A 50 6.63 -4.30 -5.95
C SER A 50 5.50 -3.30 -5.63
N SER A 51 5.59 -2.06 -6.10
CA SER A 51 4.55 -1.04 -5.94
C SER A 51 3.23 -1.43 -6.60
N GLU A 52 3.26 -1.94 -7.84
CA GLU A 52 2.05 -2.34 -8.57
C GLU A 52 1.39 -3.54 -7.87
N PHE A 53 2.20 -4.55 -7.50
CA PHE A 53 1.66 -5.75 -6.87
C PHE A 53 1.14 -5.48 -5.45
N LEU A 54 1.75 -4.54 -4.73
CA LEU A 54 1.24 -4.03 -3.46
C LEU A 54 -0.11 -3.34 -3.64
N ARG A 55 -0.25 -2.44 -4.63
CA ARG A 55 -1.50 -1.74 -4.94
C ARG A 55 -2.64 -2.71 -5.26
N VAL A 56 -2.38 -3.72 -6.08
CA VAL A 56 -3.37 -4.78 -6.37
C VAL A 56 -3.77 -5.52 -5.08
N ALA A 57 -2.81 -5.86 -4.23
CA ALA A 57 -3.09 -6.55 -2.97
C ALA A 57 -3.95 -5.70 -2.01
N THR A 58 -3.64 -4.40 -1.87
CA THR A 58 -4.41 -3.47 -1.02
C THR A 58 -5.81 -3.23 -1.57
N GLU A 59 -5.98 -3.04 -2.88
CA GLU A 59 -7.28 -2.88 -3.53
C GLU A 59 -8.19 -4.12 -3.34
N ILE A 60 -7.62 -5.34 -3.43
CA ILE A 60 -8.37 -6.58 -3.20
C ILE A 60 -8.85 -6.66 -1.75
N VAL A 61 -8.00 -6.28 -0.80
CA VAL A 61 -8.35 -6.23 0.62
C VAL A 61 -9.48 -5.24 0.85
N ASP A 62 -9.32 -4.00 0.38
CA ASP A 62 -10.31 -2.95 0.60
C ASP A 62 -11.67 -3.30 -0.04
N THR A 63 -11.65 -3.80 -1.28
CA THR A 63 -12.85 -4.27 -1.96
C THR A 63 -13.54 -5.37 -1.15
N LEU A 64 -12.80 -6.35 -0.62
CA LEU A 64 -13.41 -7.46 0.14
C LEU A 64 -13.99 -7.01 1.48
N VAL A 65 -13.28 -6.12 2.18
CA VAL A 65 -13.71 -5.56 3.45
C VAL A 65 -15.01 -4.78 3.27
N ASN A 66 -15.04 -3.87 2.29
CA ASN A 66 -16.19 -2.99 2.04
C ASN A 66 -17.38 -3.74 1.42
N SER A 67 -17.15 -4.56 0.38
CA SER A 67 -18.26 -5.20 -0.35
C SER A 67 -18.82 -6.44 0.35
N TRP A 68 -17.98 -7.24 1.01
CA TRP A 68 -18.36 -8.58 1.42
C TRP A 68 -18.58 -8.72 2.91
N PHE A 69 -17.67 -8.16 3.69
CA PHE A 69 -17.68 -8.34 5.14
C PHE A 69 -18.35 -7.17 5.87
N LYS A 70 -18.54 -6.02 5.19
CA LYS A 70 -19.12 -4.80 5.76
C LYS A 70 -18.47 -4.41 7.09
N VAL A 71 -17.17 -4.65 7.18
CA VAL A 71 -16.34 -4.27 8.33
C VAL A 71 -15.65 -2.97 7.99
N THR A 72 -15.44 -2.14 8.99
CA THR A 72 -14.67 -0.91 8.85
C THR A 72 -13.21 -1.21 9.19
N ILE A 73 -12.28 -0.86 8.30
CA ILE A 73 -10.86 -0.88 8.63
C ILE A 73 -10.64 0.18 9.70
N THR A 74 -10.31 -0.24 10.93
CA THR A 74 -10.13 0.69 12.05
C THR A 74 -8.84 1.47 11.96
N LYS A 75 -7.80 0.87 11.37
CA LYS A 75 -6.47 1.47 11.23
C LYS A 75 -5.69 0.76 10.13
N ALA A 76 -5.01 1.54 9.29
CA ALA A 76 -4.02 1.04 8.33
C ALA A 76 -2.69 1.71 8.63
N VAL A 77 -1.61 0.93 8.68
CA VAL A 77 -0.29 1.42 9.05
C VAL A 77 0.81 0.81 8.20
N VAL A 78 1.91 1.55 8.04
CA VAL A 78 3.09 1.12 7.29
C VAL A 78 4.35 1.29 8.14
N PRO A 79 5.23 0.28 8.23
CA PRO A 79 6.45 0.39 9.00
C PRO A 79 7.44 1.38 8.37
N CYS A 80 8.13 2.15 9.20
CA CYS A 80 9.18 3.05 8.77
C CYS A 80 10.33 2.29 8.08
N PRO A 81 10.69 2.63 6.83
CA PRO A 81 11.73 1.92 6.09
C PRO A 81 13.11 2.05 6.76
N HIS A 82 13.39 3.17 7.44
CA HIS A 82 14.64 3.33 8.20
C HIS A 82 14.69 2.43 9.42
N CYS A 83 13.59 2.29 10.16
CA CYS A 83 13.52 1.37 11.30
C CYS A 83 13.69 -0.08 10.85
N VAL A 84 13.04 -0.47 9.74
CA VAL A 84 13.19 -1.80 9.14
C VAL A 84 14.63 -2.04 8.69
N LYS A 85 15.26 -1.07 8.01
CA LYS A 85 16.66 -1.16 7.57
C LYS A 85 17.65 -1.28 8.73
N LYS A 86 17.37 -0.62 9.86
CA LYS A 86 18.15 -0.71 11.10
C LYS A 86 17.85 -1.97 11.92
N GLN A 87 16.96 -2.85 11.44
CA GLN A 87 16.51 -4.05 12.16
C GLN A 87 15.99 -3.73 13.56
N ASN A 88 15.31 -2.57 13.72
CA ASN A 88 14.68 -2.22 14.98
C ASN A 88 13.57 -3.25 15.27
N PRO A 89 13.57 -3.91 16.45
CA PRO A 89 12.54 -4.88 16.82
C PRO A 89 11.13 -4.28 16.89
N ASP A 90 11.02 -2.98 17.15
CA ASP A 90 9.75 -2.24 17.19
C ASP A 90 9.82 -1.03 16.25
N PRO A 91 9.63 -1.23 14.93
CA PRO A 91 9.69 -0.14 13.97
C PRO A 91 8.50 0.80 14.15
N PHE A 92 8.74 2.10 14.02
CA PHE A 92 7.64 3.07 14.03
C PHE A 92 6.67 2.77 12.89
N MET A 93 5.37 2.75 13.22
CA MET A 93 4.29 2.46 12.29
C MET A 93 3.58 3.78 11.93
N PHE A 94 3.76 4.25 10.69
CA PHE A 94 3.08 5.44 10.18
C PHE A 94 1.62 5.12 9.90
N ASP A 95 0.70 6.02 10.29
CA ASP A 95 -0.70 5.91 9.92
C ASP A 95 -0.86 6.25 8.43
N LEU A 96 -1.65 5.44 7.73
CA LEU A 96 -1.89 5.63 6.31
C LEU A 96 -2.59 6.97 6.04
N LEU A 97 -3.52 7.37 6.91
CA LEU A 97 -4.24 8.64 6.78
C LEU A 97 -3.30 9.85 6.91
N GLU A 98 -2.30 9.76 7.80
CA GLU A 98 -1.27 10.80 7.92
C GLU A 98 -0.42 10.88 6.65
N CYS A 99 -0.12 9.74 6.04
CA CYS A 99 0.63 9.67 4.78
C CYS A 99 -0.16 10.27 3.62
N GLU A 100 -1.47 10.00 3.52
CA GLU A 100 -2.38 10.60 2.53
C GLU A 100 -2.44 12.13 2.68
N GLN A 101 -2.61 12.61 3.91
CA GLN A 101 -2.64 14.05 4.19
C GLN A 101 -1.31 14.72 3.87
N ALA A 102 -0.18 14.04 4.10
CA ALA A 102 1.14 14.53 3.71
C ALA A 102 1.31 14.54 2.19
N ALA A 103 0.84 13.50 1.48
CA ALA A 103 0.90 13.41 0.02
C ALA A 103 0.08 14.51 -0.67
N ALA A 104 -1.04 14.92 -0.08
CA ALA A 104 -1.90 15.98 -0.59
C ALA A 104 -1.29 17.40 -0.45
N ARG A 105 -0.23 17.58 0.36
CA ARG A 105 0.40 18.90 0.54
C ARG A 105 1.34 19.21 -0.62
N PHE A 106 1.14 20.38 -1.23
CA PHE A 106 1.79 20.83 -2.47
C PHE A 106 3.34 20.87 -2.46
N ASN A 107 4.03 20.67 -1.32
CA ASN A 107 5.50 20.75 -1.22
C ASN A 107 6.15 19.80 -0.20
N ALA A 108 5.40 18.87 0.41
CA ALA A 108 5.91 18.06 1.53
C ALA A 108 5.68 16.57 1.31
N ARG A 109 6.36 15.97 0.33
CA ARG A 109 6.38 14.51 0.11
C ARG A 109 7.30 13.76 1.08
N MET A 110 7.42 14.27 2.29
CA MET A 110 8.30 13.73 3.32
C MET A 110 7.59 13.71 4.66
N VAL A 111 7.83 12.65 5.43
CA VAL A 111 7.37 12.50 6.81
C VAL A 111 8.56 12.20 7.70
N THR A 112 8.53 12.65 8.95
CA THR A 112 9.64 12.44 9.89
C THR A 112 9.33 11.25 10.79
N CYS A 113 10.27 10.32 10.87
CA CYS A 113 10.20 9.20 11.81
C CYS A 113 10.53 9.68 13.23
N PRO A 114 9.64 9.53 14.22
CA PRO A 114 9.89 9.99 15.60
C PRO A 114 11.00 9.23 16.32
N THR A 115 11.28 7.98 15.93
CA THR A 115 12.26 7.11 16.60
C THR A 115 13.70 7.57 16.39
N ASP A 116 14.03 8.13 15.22
CA ASP A 116 15.40 8.51 14.86
C ASP A 116 15.50 9.90 14.21
N ASN A 117 14.40 10.65 14.21
CA ASN A 117 14.25 11.98 13.60
C ASN A 117 14.66 12.02 12.11
N SER A 118 14.61 10.88 11.43
CA SER A 118 14.98 10.77 10.02
C SER A 118 13.81 11.20 9.12
N THR A 119 14.14 11.86 8.01
CA THR A 119 13.14 12.22 6.99
C THR A 119 12.95 11.07 6.00
N VAL A 120 11.72 10.59 5.90
CA VAL A 120 11.30 9.49 5.03
C VAL A 120 10.52 10.07 3.84
N ARG A 121 10.89 9.69 2.63
CA ARG A 121 10.13 10.04 1.41
C ARG A 121 8.86 9.20 1.31
N LEU A 122 7.73 9.85 1.01
CA LEU A 122 6.46 9.15 0.79
C LEU A 122 6.54 8.16 -0.37
N ASP A 123 7.31 8.48 -1.43
CA ASP A 123 7.52 7.59 -2.57
C ASP A 123 8.07 6.20 -2.18
N THR A 124 8.81 6.12 -1.08
CA THR A 124 9.39 4.86 -0.57
C THR A 124 8.53 4.25 0.54
N LEU A 125 7.82 5.08 1.31
CA LEU A 125 6.99 4.64 2.42
C LEU A 125 5.66 4.08 1.92
N VAL A 126 4.95 4.81 1.07
CA VAL A 126 3.61 4.51 0.55
C VAL A 126 3.57 4.72 -0.96
N PRO A 127 4.19 3.81 -1.74
CA PRO A 127 4.36 3.99 -3.18
C PRO A 127 3.03 3.99 -3.95
N ASP A 128 1.98 3.37 -3.39
CA ASP A 128 0.60 3.34 -3.89
C ASP A 128 -0.09 4.70 -3.74
N ILE A 129 0.04 5.34 -2.58
CA ILE A 129 -0.51 6.69 -2.34
C ILE A 129 0.27 7.75 -3.13
N ALA A 130 1.60 7.61 -3.18
CA ALA A 130 2.45 8.51 -3.93
C ALA A 130 2.33 8.31 -5.47
N MET A 131 1.57 7.31 -5.93
CA MET A 131 1.33 6.99 -7.33
C MET A 131 2.64 6.86 -8.14
N THR A 132 3.66 6.27 -7.50
CA THR A 132 5.02 6.16 -8.07
C THR A 132 5.10 5.24 -9.28
N ASP A 133 4.12 4.37 -9.44
CA ASP A 133 3.96 3.44 -10.54
C ASP A 133 3.43 4.10 -11.83
N PHE A 134 2.88 5.31 -11.77
CA PHE A 134 2.38 6.06 -12.94
C PHE A 134 3.47 6.84 -13.69
N GLN A 135 4.59 6.20 -14.02
CA GLN A 135 5.65 6.83 -14.80
C GLN A 135 5.20 7.00 -16.27
N GLY A 136 4.97 8.25 -16.70
CA GLY A 136 4.63 8.59 -18.10
C GLY A 136 3.23 9.18 -18.33
N ALA A 137 2.36 9.20 -17.32
CA ALA A 137 1.02 9.81 -17.38
C ALA A 137 0.80 10.88 -16.29
N GLN A 138 1.89 11.46 -15.78
CA GLN A 138 1.81 12.52 -14.78
C GLN A 138 1.43 13.83 -15.45
N ILE A 139 0.39 14.48 -14.95
CA ILE A 139 -0.03 15.79 -15.40
C ILE A 139 0.69 16.82 -14.53
N SER A 140 1.39 17.78 -15.15
CA SER A 140 2.02 18.85 -14.38
C SER A 140 0.95 19.71 -13.74
N ALA A 141 1.12 20.12 -12.49
CA ALA A 141 0.12 20.95 -11.81
C ALA A 141 -0.17 22.28 -12.53
N GLY A 142 0.81 22.80 -13.28
CA GLY A 142 0.63 23.98 -14.13
C GLY A 142 -0.09 23.73 -15.46
N GLU A 143 -0.27 22.47 -15.85
CA GLU A 143 -1.02 22.05 -17.06
C GLU A 143 -2.48 21.74 -16.74
N VAL A 144 -2.88 21.79 -15.46
CA VAL A 144 -4.25 21.55 -15.02
C VAL A 144 -4.98 22.88 -14.88
N GLU A 145 -5.88 23.17 -15.80
CA GLU A 145 -6.86 24.25 -15.66
C GLU A 145 -8.17 23.66 -15.11
N LEU A 146 -8.56 24.09 -13.91
CA LEU A 146 -9.85 23.72 -13.33
C LEU A 146 -10.95 24.59 -13.95
N GLU A 147 -11.67 24.02 -14.92
CA GLU A 147 -12.80 24.68 -15.57
C GLU A 147 -14.07 24.70 -14.70
N LYS A 148 -15.12 25.35 -15.21
CA LYS A 148 -16.43 25.40 -14.57
C LYS A 148 -17.02 23.99 -14.41
N GLN A 149 -17.69 23.81 -13.28
CA GLN A 149 -18.37 22.57 -12.92
C GLN A 149 -19.34 22.10 -14.03
N ILE A 150 -19.01 20.99 -14.69
CA ILE A 150 -19.82 20.35 -15.73
C ILE A 150 -20.92 19.42 -15.19
N GLY A 151 -20.85 19.05 -13.90
CA GLY A 151 -21.83 18.19 -13.24
C GLY A 151 -21.51 17.95 -11.77
N LYS A 152 -22.39 17.23 -11.06
CA LYS A 152 -22.19 16.76 -9.67
C LYS A 152 -22.59 15.28 -9.64
N GLY A 153 -21.69 14.42 -9.17
CA GLY A 153 -21.88 12.97 -9.00
C GLY A 153 -21.85 12.58 -7.55
#